data_AF-A0A382MWK3-F1
#
_entry.id   AF-A0A382MWK3-F1
#
_cell.length_a   1.000
_cell.length_b   1.000
_cell.length_c   1.000
_cell.angle_alpha   90.00
_cell.angle_beta   90.00
_cell.angle_gamma   90.00
#
_symmetry.space_group_name_H-M   'P 1'
#
loop_
_entity.id
_entity.type
_entity.pdbx_description
1 polymer ?
#
loop_
_entity_poly.entity_id
_entity_poly.type
_entity_poly.pdbx_seq_one_letter_code
_entity_poly.pdbx_strand_id
1 'polypeptide(L)'
;MKTKLFQILMCGVAAFFISCDTSNNTALEEKLNEIGDNQKVLLKKIENMDKSIANLTLAVKSKPADNKKQQQPPQADPNKVYNIEIGDSYIHGAKDAKVTIIEWMDFQ
;
A
#
# COMPACT_ATOMS: atom_id res chain seq x y z
N MET A 1 34.63 -66.86 19.33
CA MET A 1 33.97 -65.60 19.77
C MET A 1 33.83 -64.55 18.66
N LYS A 2 34.77 -64.40 17.73
CA LYS A 2 34.77 -63.32 16.72
C LYS A 2 33.62 -63.40 15.68
N THR A 3 33.18 -64.59 15.28
CA THR A 3 32.11 -64.79 14.28
C THR A 3 30.70 -64.54 14.81
N LYS A 4 30.43 -64.83 16.09
CA LYS A 4 29.14 -64.57 16.75
C LYS A 4 28.92 -63.07 16.98
N LEU A 5 29.98 -62.33 17.28
CA LEU A 5 29.95 -60.87 17.44
C LEU A 5 29.66 -60.16 16.10
N PHE A 6 30.21 -60.70 14.99
CA PHE A 6 29.97 -60.17 13.64
C PHE A 6 28.54 -60.42 13.14
N GLN A 7 27.92 -61.55 13.50
CA GLN A 7 26.51 -61.82 13.18
C GLN A 7 25.52 -60.92 13.94
N ILE A 8 25.82 -60.59 15.20
CA ILE A 8 24.99 -59.68 16.00
C ILE A 8 25.12 -58.24 15.47
N LEU A 9 26.32 -57.85 15.04
CA LEU A 9 26.57 -56.54 14.43
C LEU A 9 25.85 -56.38 13.07
N MET A 10 25.77 -57.43 12.24
CA MET A 10 25.05 -57.38 10.97
C MET A 10 23.52 -57.41 11.12
N CYS A 11 22.97 -58.11 12.13
CA CYS A 11 21.52 -58.08 12.40
C CYS A 11 21.05 -56.74 12.99
N GLY A 12 21.91 -56.05 13.74
CA GLY A 12 21.59 -54.73 14.32
C GLY A 12 21.43 -53.62 13.27
N VAL A 13 22.14 -53.71 12.14
CA VAL A 13 22.04 -52.72 11.04
C VAL A 13 20.80 -52.96 10.18
N ALA A 14 20.39 -54.22 9.96
CA ALA A 14 19.17 -54.53 9.20
C ALA A 14 17.88 -54.10 9.94
N ALA A 15 17.88 -54.12 11.27
CA ALA A 15 16.75 -53.67 12.08
C ALA A 15 16.59 -52.14 12.15
N PHE A 16 17.62 -51.37 11.78
CA PHE A 16 17.58 -49.91 11.84
C PHE A 16 17.02 -49.24 10.56
N PHE A 17 16.85 -50.00 9.47
CA PHE A 17 16.34 -49.48 8.20
C PHE A 17 14.84 -49.73 7.94
N ILE A 18 14.11 -50.39 8.86
CA ILE A 18 12.67 -50.68 8.72
C ILE A 18 11.81 -49.71 9.56
N SER A 19 12.35 -48.53 9.91
CA SER A 19 11.58 -47.49 10.60
C SER A 19 11.59 -46.18 9.81
N CYS A 20 11.23 -46.26 8.53
CA CYS A 20 10.74 -45.12 7.77
C CYS A 20 9.25 -45.37 7.50
N ASP A 21 8.42 -44.78 8.35
CA ASP A 21 6.96 -44.88 8.39
C ASP A 21 6.36 -44.50 7.02
N THR A 22 5.74 -45.46 6.33
CA THR A 22 5.06 -45.29 5.03
C THR A 22 3.56 -45.04 5.26
N SER A 23 3.21 -44.08 6.11
CA SER A 23 1.81 -43.87 6.51
C SER A 23 1.23 -42.51 6.09
N ASN A 24 2.03 -41.58 5.54
CA ASN A 24 1.60 -40.18 5.33
C ASN A 24 1.83 -39.60 3.92
N ASN A 25 2.22 -40.41 2.92
CA ASN A 25 2.60 -39.90 1.58
C ASN A 25 1.47 -39.14 0.87
N THR A 26 0.22 -39.60 0.96
CA THR A 26 -0.93 -38.96 0.30
C THR A 26 -1.27 -37.57 0.86
N ALA A 27 -1.19 -37.39 2.19
CA ALA A 27 -1.42 -36.08 2.82
C ALA A 27 -0.28 -35.08 2.51
N LEU A 28 0.94 -35.57 2.33
CA LEU A 28 2.09 -34.78 1.89
C LEU A 28 1.95 -34.33 0.44
N GLU A 29 1.55 -35.23 -0.46
CA GLU A 29 1.30 -34.91 -1.87
C GLU A 29 0.18 -33.87 -2.05
N GLU A 30 -0.91 -33.98 -1.27
CA GLU A 30 -2.00 -33.01 -1.29
C GLU A 30 -1.51 -31.61 -0.83
N LYS A 31 -0.75 -31.55 0.27
CA LYS A 31 -0.16 -30.29 0.77
C LYS A 31 0.85 -29.69 -0.21
N LEU A 32 1.63 -30.51 -0.90
CA LEU A 32 2.58 -30.05 -1.93
C LEU A 32 1.86 -29.47 -3.16
N ASN A 33 0.78 -30.13 -3.60
CA ASN A 33 -0.05 -29.62 -4.70
C ASN A 33 -0.76 -28.31 -4.32
N GLU A 34 -1.31 -28.24 -3.10
CA GLU A 34 -1.92 -27.02 -2.54
C GLU A 34 -0.92 -25.86 -2.50
N ILE A 35 0.31 -26.09 -2.02
CA ILE A 35 1.39 -25.10 -2.01
C ILE A 35 1.77 -24.67 -3.43
N GLY A 36 1.90 -25.62 -4.36
CA GLY A 36 2.24 -25.34 -5.76
C GLY A 36 1.19 -24.49 -6.47
N ASP A 37 -0.09 -24.76 -6.21
CA ASP A 37 -1.19 -23.98 -6.79
C ASP A 37 -1.30 -22.60 -6.15
N ASN A 38 -1.07 -22.48 -4.84
CA ASN A 38 -0.98 -21.18 -4.17
C ASN A 38 0.17 -20.31 -4.71
N GLN A 39 1.32 -20.92 -5.03
CA GLN A 39 2.44 -20.23 -5.68
C GLN A 39 2.08 -19.73 -7.07
N LYS A 40 1.35 -20.52 -7.89
CA LYS A 40 0.85 -20.06 -9.20
C LYS A 40 -0.11 -18.87 -9.08
N VAL A 41 -0.99 -18.88 -8.08
CA VAL A 41 -1.93 -17.77 -7.83
C VAL A 41 -1.17 -16.49 -7.44
N LEU A 42 -0.13 -16.60 -6.61
CA LEU A 42 0.70 -15.47 -6.22
C LEU A 42 1.45 -14.89 -7.42
N LEU A 43 2.06 -15.73 -8.25
CA LEU A 43 2.75 -15.30 -9.48
C LEU A 43 1.79 -14.56 -10.43
N LYS A 44 0.58 -15.10 -10.63
CA LYS A 44 -0.44 -14.45 -11.46
C LYS A 44 -0.90 -13.10 -10.91
N LYS A 45 -0.97 -12.94 -9.57
CA LYS A 45 -1.28 -11.65 -8.94
C LYS A 45 -0.16 -10.63 -9.15
N ILE A 46 1.10 -11.05 -9.06
CA ILE A 46 2.26 -10.19 -9.32
C ILE A 46 2.24 -9.69 -10.76
N GLU A 47 2.04 -10.58 -11.74
CA GLU A 47 1.92 -10.19 -13.16
C GLU A 47 0.77 -9.19 -13.41
N ASN A 48 -0.38 -9.38 -12.75
CA ASN A 48 -1.51 -8.47 -12.88
C ASN A 48 -1.23 -7.10 -12.23
N MET A 49 -0.50 -7.07 -11.11
CA MET A 49 -0.06 -5.83 -10.48
C MET A 49 0.92 -5.08 -11.39
N ASP A 50 1.90 -5.77 -11.98
CA ASP A 50 2.86 -5.18 -12.91
C ASP A 50 2.17 -4.57 -14.14
N LYS A 51 1.18 -5.27 -14.72
CA LYS A 51 0.36 -4.74 -15.83
C LYS A 51 -0.42 -3.50 -15.41
N SER A 52 -0.96 -3.48 -14.20
CA SER A 52 -1.70 -2.32 -13.68
C SER A 52 -0.78 -1.10 -13.50
N ILE A 53 0.43 -1.30 -12.97
CA ILE A 53 1.45 -0.26 -12.84
C ILE A 53 1.88 0.28 -14.21
N ALA A 54 2.08 -0.60 -15.19
CA ALA A 54 2.40 -0.21 -16.56
C ALA A 54 1.29 0.65 -17.18
N ASN A 55 0.02 0.24 -17.04
CA ASN A 55 -1.13 0.99 -17.52
C ASN A 55 -1.28 2.36 -16.85
N LEU A 56 -1.06 2.45 -15.53
CA LEU A 56 -1.06 3.72 -14.80
C LEU A 56 0.06 4.64 -15.29
N THR A 57 1.26 4.09 -15.52
CA THR A 57 2.40 4.86 -16.04
C THR A 57 2.10 5.40 -17.44
N LEU A 58 1.47 4.60 -18.30
CA LEU A 58 1.04 5.04 -19.63
C LEU A 58 -0.05 6.11 -19.55
N ALA A 59 -1.04 5.94 -18.67
CA ALA A 59 -2.11 6.92 -18.47
C ALA A 59 -1.60 8.27 -17.92
N VAL A 60 -0.57 8.25 -17.06
CA VAL A 60 0.09 9.47 -16.57
C VAL A 60 0.89 10.15 -17.68
N LYS A 61 1.57 9.39 -18.55
CA LYS A 61 2.33 9.94 -19.69
C LYS A 61 1.44 10.44 -20.82
N SER A 62 0.28 9.83 -21.03
CA SER A 62 -0.65 10.20 -22.11
C SER A 62 -1.63 11.30 -21.71
N LYS A 63 -1.70 11.67 -20.42
CA LYS A 63 -2.44 12.84 -19.98
C LYS A 63 -1.74 14.08 -20.54
N PRO A 64 -2.37 14.85 -21.45
CA PRO A 64 -1.77 16.10 -21.89
C PRO A 64 -1.53 16.97 -20.67
N ALA A 65 -0.34 17.58 -20.57
CA ALA A 65 -0.13 18.66 -19.62
C ALA A 65 -1.25 19.67 -19.87
N ASP A 66 -2.15 19.83 -18.90
CA ASP A 66 -3.20 20.84 -18.97
C ASP A 66 -2.46 22.18 -19.01
N ASN A 67 -2.26 22.73 -20.21
CA ASN A 67 -1.65 24.03 -20.48
C ASN A 67 -2.55 25.18 -19.99
N LYS A 68 -3.48 24.90 -19.07
CA LYS A 68 -3.92 25.92 -18.13
C LYS A 68 -2.69 26.28 -17.33
N LYS A 69 -2.01 27.36 -17.76
CA LYS A 69 -1.19 28.20 -16.88
C LYS A 69 -1.89 28.14 -15.53
N GLN A 70 -1.28 27.46 -14.56
CA GLN A 70 -1.74 27.52 -13.19
C GLN A 70 -1.85 29.02 -12.94
N GLN A 71 -3.08 29.53 -12.85
CA GLN A 71 -3.31 30.89 -12.42
C GLN A 71 -2.77 30.88 -11.01
N GLN A 72 -1.49 31.22 -10.86
CA GLN A 72 -0.96 31.55 -9.57
C GLN A 72 -1.92 32.59 -9.01
N PRO A 73 -2.39 32.42 -7.77
CA PRO A 73 -3.17 33.44 -7.11
C PRO A 73 -2.48 34.79 -7.36
N PRO A 74 -3.23 35.84 -7.74
CA PRO A 74 -2.65 37.16 -7.88
C PRO A 74 -1.78 37.44 -6.66
N GLN A 75 -0.51 37.81 -6.88
CA GLN A 75 0.37 38.17 -5.79
C GLN A 75 -0.30 39.30 -5.00
N ALA A 76 -0.39 39.14 -3.67
CA ALA A 76 -0.96 40.17 -2.82
C ALA A 76 -0.08 41.42 -2.93
N ASP A 77 -0.65 42.52 -3.41
CA ASP A 77 0.02 43.83 -3.40
C ASP A 77 -0.09 44.42 -1.99
N PRO A 78 1.05 44.59 -1.26
CA PRO A 78 1.04 45.10 0.11
C PRO A 78 0.46 46.51 0.24
N ASN A 79 0.45 47.29 -0.84
CA ASN A 79 -0.03 48.68 -0.84
C ASN A 79 -1.48 48.81 -1.33
N LYS A 80 -2.11 47.70 -1.72
CA LYS A 80 -3.47 47.73 -2.25
C LYS A 80 -4.48 47.94 -1.13
N VAL A 81 -5.11 49.11 -1.14
CA VAL A 81 -6.20 49.46 -0.24
C VAL A 81 -7.50 48.87 -0.80
N TYR A 82 -8.16 48.00 -0.02
CA TYR A 82 -9.49 47.47 -0.33
C TYR A 82 -10.54 48.25 0.45
N ASN A 83 -11.41 48.95 -0.27
CA ASN A 83 -12.56 49.61 0.34
C ASN A 83 -13.67 48.58 0.49
N ILE A 84 -13.99 48.22 1.73
CA ILE A 84 -15.01 47.23 2.05
C ILE A 84 -16.26 47.97 2.51
N GLU A 85 -17.39 47.75 1.85
CA GLU A 85 -18.67 48.31 2.26
C GLU A 85 -19.20 47.56 3.49
N ILE A 86 -19.53 48.30 4.55
CA ILE A 86 -20.03 47.72 5.81
C ILE A 86 -21.54 47.45 5.72
N GLY A 87 -22.28 48.25 4.95
CA GLY A 87 -23.74 48.11 4.79
C GLY A 87 -24.47 48.13 6.13
N ASP A 88 -25.44 47.23 6.29
CA ASP A 88 -26.23 47.02 7.52
C ASP A 88 -25.62 45.96 8.46
N SER A 89 -24.32 45.68 8.32
CA SER A 89 -23.63 44.70 9.18
C SER A 89 -23.65 45.12 10.65
N TYR A 90 -23.61 44.15 11.55
CA TYR A 90 -23.51 44.42 12.98
C TYR A 90 -22.15 45.03 13.32
N ILE A 91 -22.16 46.18 14.02
CA ILE A 91 -20.96 46.91 14.42
C ILE A 91 -20.88 46.93 15.95
N HIS A 92 -19.70 46.60 16.48
CA HIS A 92 -19.38 46.74 17.89
C HIS A 92 -18.26 47.76 18.08
N GLY A 93 -18.48 48.75 18.95
CA GLY A 93 -17.52 49.82 19.25
C GLY A 93 -17.89 51.19 18.68
N ALA A 94 -16.93 52.12 18.70
CA ALA A 94 -17.12 53.50 18.25
C ALA A 94 -17.09 53.61 16.72
N LYS A 95 -17.95 54.46 16.14
CA LYS A 95 -18.03 54.67 14.68
C LYS A 95 -16.78 55.32 14.07
N ASP A 96 -15.99 56.03 14.88
CA ASP A 96 -14.80 56.79 14.48
C ASP A 96 -13.48 56.13 14.95
N ALA A 97 -13.53 54.83 15.24
CA ALA A 97 -12.35 54.06 15.63
C ALA A 97 -11.21 54.19 14.61
N LYS A 98 -9.98 54.37 15.09
CA LYS A 98 -8.79 54.50 14.23
C LYS A 98 -8.45 53.23 13.47
N VAL A 99 -8.84 52.08 14.00
CA VAL A 99 -8.64 50.76 13.41
C VAL A 99 -10.00 50.07 13.42
N THR A 100 -10.40 49.56 12.26
CA THR A 100 -11.62 48.75 12.09
C THR A 100 -11.20 47.35 11.65
N ILE A 101 -11.67 46.33 12.35
CA ILE A 101 -11.47 44.91 12.00
C ILE A 101 -12.80 44.41 11.43
N ILE A 102 -12.75 43.78 10.27
CA ILE A 102 -13.92 43.21 9.60
C ILE A 102 -13.72 41.70 9.53
N GLU A 103 -14.66 40.94 10.10
CA GLU A 103 -14.66 39.49 10.13
C GLU A 103 -15.78 38.95 9.24
N TRP A 104 -15.48 37.93 8.43
CA TRP A 104 -16.44 37.27 7.55
C TRP A 104 -16.45 35.77 7.87
N MET A 105 -17.64 35.17 7.94
CA MET A 105 -17.82 33.72 8.07
C MET A 105 -18.61 33.22 6.86
N ASP A 106 -18.06 32.24 6.14
CA ASP A 106 -18.77 31.50 5.09
C ASP A 106 -19.45 30.30 5.75
N PHE A 107 -20.78 30.32 5.82
CA PHE A 107 -21.57 29.19 6.30
C PHE A 107 -21.99 28.33 5.11
N GLN A 108 -21.50 27.08 5.08
CA GLN A 108 -21.92 26.07 4.10
C GLN A 108 -23.10 25.24 4.62
#